data_AF-A0A7C2FG35-F1
#
_entry.id   AF-A0A7C2FG35-F1
#
_cell.length_a   1.000
_cell.length_b   1.000
_cell.length_c   1.000
_cell.angle_alpha   90.00
_cell.angle_beta   90.00
_cell.angle_gamma   90.00
#
_symmetry.space_group_name_H-M   'P 1'
#
loop_
_entity.id
_entity.type
_entity.pdbx_description
1 polymer ?
#
loop_
_entity_poly.entity_id
_entity_poly.type
_entity_poly.pdbx_seq_one_letter_code
_entity_poly.pdbx_strand_id
1 'polypeptide(L)' 'MGDVTLTINDTTVTVSEGSTILEAATAAEVYIPTLCYHPSLPTSKGLEPKEFIFRGEEKILSDKAEPY' A
#
# COMPACT_ATOMS: atom_id res chain seq x y z
N MET A 1 21.78 -1.92 4.62
CA MET A 1 20.39 -1.50 4.87
C MET A 1 20.40 -0.82 6.23
N GLY A 2 19.97 0.44 6.30
CA GLY A 2 19.89 1.16 7.57
C GLY A 2 18.65 0.75 8.36
N ASP A 3 18.61 1.16 9.63
CA ASP A 3 17.41 1.10 10.47
C ASP A 3 16.92 2.51 10.75
N VAL A 4 15.60 2.66 10.87
CA VAL A 4 14.91 3.91 11.16
C VAL A 4 14.11 3.74 12.45
N THR A 5 14.30 4.66 13.39
CA THR A 5 13.56 4.69 14.65
C THR A 5 12.49 5.77 14.58
N LEU A 6 11.24 5.41 14.89
CA LEU A 6 10.10 6.32 14.94
C LEU A 6 9.22 6.01 16.16
N THR A 7 8.26 6.89 16.45
CA THR A 7 7.33 6.74 17.58
C THR A 7 5.90 6.65 17.06
N ILE A 8 5.15 5.64 17.52
CA ILE A 8 3.73 5.41 17.20
C ILE A 8 2.98 5.23 18.53
N ASN A 9 1.98 6.08 18.81
CA ASN A 9 1.24 6.06 20.10
C ASN A 9 2.17 5.99 21.32
N ASP A 10 3.14 6.91 21.39
CA ASP A 10 4.17 7.00 22.44
C ASP A 10 5.09 5.76 22.57
N THR A 11 4.96 4.79 21.67
CA THR A 11 5.81 3.59 21.61
C THR A 11 6.91 3.79 20.57
N THR A 12 8.16 3.70 21.00
CA THR A 12 9.32 3.75 20.10
C THR A 12 9.49 2.42 19.40
N VAL A 13 9.54 2.44 18.07
CA VAL A 13 9.75 1.25 17.23
C VAL A 13 10.91 1.50 16.27
N THR A 14 11.75 0.49 16.08
CA THR A 14 12.87 0.52 15.13
C THR A 14 12.59 -0.50 14.04
N VAL A 15 12.58 -0.04 12.79
CA VAL A 15 12.31 -0.86 11.60
C VAL A 15 13.39 -0.64 10.55
N SER A 16 13.54 -1.60 9.64
CA SER A 16 14.48 -1.43 8.52
C SER A 16 14.07 -0.30 7.60
N GLU A 17 15.06 0.43 7.08
CA GLU A 17 14.86 1.50 6.10
C GLU A 17 14.09 0.97 4.88
N GLY A 18 13.08 1.73 4.45
CA GLY A 18 12.16 1.34 3.38
C GLY A 18 10.88 0.64 3.85
N SER A 19 10.76 0.31 5.14
CA SER A 19 9.51 -0.20 5.72
C SER A 19 8.39 0.84 5.61
N THR A 20 7.16 0.36 5.42
CA THR A 20 5.96 1.18 5.44
C THR A 20 5.52 1.52 6.86
N ILE A 21 4.71 2.58 7.01
CA ILE A 21 4.11 2.93 8.31
C ILE A 21 3.22 1.79 8.83
N LEU A 22 2.57 1.04 7.94
CA LEU A 22 1.74 -0.10 8.30
C LEU A 22 2.56 -1.25 8.91
N GLU A 23 3.72 -1.54 8.34
CA GLU A 23 4.65 -2.54 8.89
C GLU A 23 5.22 -2.10 10.24
N ALA A 24 5.58 -0.82 10.38
CA ALA A 24 6.05 -0.26 11.65
C ALA A 24 4.97 -0.29 12.75
N ALA A 25 3.72 0.02 12.41
CA ALA A 25 2.59 -0.08 13.34
C ALA A 25 2.32 -1.53 13.75
N THR A 26 2.40 -2.47 12.80
CA THR A 26 2.26 -3.90 13.07
C THR A 26 3.35 -4.40 14.02
N ALA A 27 4.60 -3.96 13.85
CA ALA A 27 5.71 -4.29 14.74
C ALA A 27 5.53 -3.74 16.17
N ALA A 28 4.77 -2.65 16.32
CA ALA A 28 4.39 -2.06 17.61
C ALA A 28 3.05 -2.60 18.16
N GLU A 29 2.51 -3.67 17.57
CA GLU A 29 1.20 -4.25 17.92
C GLU A 29 0.02 -3.25 17.79
N VAL A 30 0.19 -2.21 16.98
CA VAL A 30 -0.84 -1.21 16.66
C VAL A 30 -1.56 -1.63 15.40
N TYR A 31 -2.83 -2.01 15.53
CA TYR A 31 -3.66 -2.40 14.40
C TYR A 31 -4.15 -1.18 13.60
N ILE A 32 -3.82 -1.13 12.32
CA ILE A 32 -4.39 -0.19 11.34
C ILE A 32 -5.31 -0.99 10.40
N PRO A 33 -6.61 -0.66 10.32
CA PRO A 33 -7.53 -1.35 9.43
C PRO A 33 -7.17 -1.08 7.96
N THR A 34 -7.12 -2.14 7.16
CA THR A 34 -6.78 -2.06 5.73
C THR A 34 -7.86 -2.75 4.90
N LEU A 35 -8.19 -2.15 3.75
CA LEU A 35 -9.14 -2.72 2.79
C LEU A 35 -8.44 -3.40 1.60
N CYS A 36 -7.35 -2.79 1.12
CA CYS A 36 -6.69 -3.21 -0.12
C CYS A 36 -5.25 -3.71 0.08
N TYR A 37 -4.65 -3.50 1.26
CA TYR A 37 -3.29 -3.97 1.53
C TYR A 37 -3.31 -5.47 1.83
N HIS A 38 -2.36 -6.19 1.23
CA HIS A 38 -2.08 -7.57 1.58
C HIS A 38 -0.57 -7.80 1.42
N PRO A 39 0.11 -8.45 2.39
CA PRO A 39 1.58 -8.58 2.38
C PRO A 39 2.12 -9.37 1.18
N SER A 40 1.29 -10.23 0.58
CA SER A 40 1.65 -10.99 -0.63
C SER A 40 1.32 -10.29 -1.95
N LEU A 41 0.73 -9.08 -1.92
CA LEU A 41 0.40 -8.31 -3.11
C LEU A 41 1.34 -7.11 -3.28
N PRO A 42 1.68 -6.74 -4.52
CA PRO A 42 2.42 -5.52 -4.76
C PRO A 42 1.61 -4.28 -4.35
N THR A 43 2.32 -3.20 -4.05
CA THR A 43 1.68 -1.92 -3.74
C THR A 43 0.87 -1.42 -4.94
N SER A 44 -0.25 -0.75 -4.68
CA SER A 44 -1.04 -0.11 -5.73
C SER A 44 -0.39 1.16 -6.30
N LYS A 45 0.64 1.70 -5.64
CA LYS A 45 1.32 2.92 -6.05
C LYS A 45 2.09 2.68 -7.35
N GLY A 46 1.86 3.52 -8.36
CA GLY A 46 2.49 3.40 -9.67
C GLY A 46 1.86 2.36 -10.59
N LEU A 47 0.67 1.85 -10.27
CA LEU A 47 -0.11 1.06 -11.23
C LEU A 47 -0.76 1.98 -12.26
N GLU A 48 -0.39 1.78 -13.52
CA GLU A 48 -0.99 2.49 -14.65
C GLU A 48 -2.42 1.95 -14.93
N PRO A 49 -3.42 2.83 -15.11
CA PRO A 49 -4.74 2.42 -15.56
C PRO A 49 -4.65 1.66 -16.89
N LYS A 50 -5.39 0.55 -17.01
CA LYS A 50 -5.56 -0.12 -18.31
C LYS A 50 -6.48 0.73 -19.18
N GLU A 51 -6.20 0.79 -20.48
CA GLU A 51 -7.01 1.55 -21.45
C GLU A 51 -8.47 1.07 -21.52
N PHE A 52 -8.70 -0.21 -21.22
CA PHE A 52 -10.03 -0.81 -21.17
C PHE A 52 -10.07 -2.01 -20.23
N ILE A 53 -11.29 -2.36 -19.81
CA ILE A 53 -11.62 -3.60 -19.13
C ILE A 53 -12.76 -4.33 -19.86
N PHE A 54 -12.94 -5.62 -19.58
CA PHE A 54 -14.11 -6.36 -20.01
C PHE A 54 -15.02 -6.68 -18.83
N ARG A 55 -16.33 -6.51 -19.01
CA ARG A 55 -17.36 -6.97 -18.07
C ARG A 55 -18.29 -7.92 -18.81
N GLY A 56 -18.00 -9.22 -18.71
CA GLY A 56 -18.62 -10.22 -19.58
C GLY A 56 -18.12 -10.05 -21.01
N GLU A 57 -19.04 -9.86 -21.96
CA GLU A 57 -18.72 -9.61 -23.37
C GLU A 57 -18.55 -8.12 -23.70
N GLU A 58 -18.89 -7.22 -22.77
CA GLU A 58 -18.84 -5.77 -22.97
C GLU A 58 -17.43 -5.23 -22.73
N LYS A 59 -16.90 -4.45 -23.69
CA LYS A 59 -15.64 -3.70 -23.56
C LYS A 59 -15.91 -2.28 -23.04
N ILE A 60 -15.37 -1.96 -21.87
CA ILE A 60 -15.52 -0.66 -21.22
C ILE A 60 -14.18 0.09 -21.32
N LEU A 61 -14.19 1.28 -21.92
CA LEU A 61 -13.02 2.16 -21.99
C LEU A 61 -12.83 2.91 -20.67
N SER A 62 -11.59 3.16 -20.27
CA SER A 62 -11.30 3.94 -19.06
C SER A 62 -11.48 5.44 -19.31
N ASP A 63 -12.12 6.12 -18.36
CA ASP A 63 -12.11 7.57 -18.30
C ASP A 63 -10.69 8.05 -17.93
N LYS A 64 -10.20 9.08 -18.63
CA LYS A 64 -8.84 9.69 -18.57
C LYS A 64 -7.79 9.00 -17.67
N ALA A 65 -6.70 8.57 -18.30
CA ALA A 65 -5.52 8.05 -17.62
C ALA A 65 -4.81 9.16 -16.81
N GLU A 66 -5.22 9.33 -15.56
CA GLU A 66 -4.45 10.08 -14.57
C GLU A 66 -3.79 9.07 -13.61
N PRO A 67 -2.47 9.19 -13.37
CA PRO A 67 -1.77 8.28 -12.46
C PRO A 67 -2.27 8.47 -11.02
N TYR A 68 -2.32 7.36 -10.26
CA TYR A 68 -2.67 7.33 -8.83
C TYR A 68 -1.48 7.68 -7.93
#